data_AF-A0AAP5Z2X8-F1
#
_entry.id   AF-A0AAP5Z2X8-F1
#
_cell.length_a   1.000
_cell.length_b   1.000
_cell.length_c   1.000
_cell.angle_alpha   90.00
_cell.angle_beta   90.00
_cell.angle_gamma   90.00
#
_symmetry.space_group_name_H-M   'P 1'
#
loop_
_entity.id
_entity.type
_entity.pdbx_description
1 polymer ?
#
loop_
_entity_poly.entity_id
_entity_poly.type
_entity_poly.pdbx_seq_one_letter_code
_entity_poly.pdbx_strand_id
1 'polypeptide(L)'
;SLGGSYNWGVWNCRVKEHALKTGLIELDNLQAILPDMTLIDFSATTSFLSPLKVKKGTENTLVKVIVPLSKVSSKMIADPSETTVSRYLLQDLDVIDNLTGQDEETIQVASLNIELKSSNEQLTGYIELPILKIKEVSTEGEVILDDSYVPPLLNLLNDKVMTGYLR
;
A
#
# COMPACT_ATOMS: atom_id res chain seq x y z
N SER A 1 -10.21 26.23 17.98
CA SER A 1 -10.65 25.07 17.19
C SER A 1 -9.52 24.04 17.22
N LEU A 2 -9.81 22.78 17.52
CA LEU A 2 -8.82 21.70 17.52
C LEU A 2 -8.40 21.43 16.08
N GLY A 3 -7.39 22.16 15.61
CA GLY A 3 -6.77 21.98 14.30
C GLY A 3 -5.90 20.72 14.30
N GLY A 4 -6.48 19.59 13.93
CA GLY A 4 -5.77 18.32 13.76
C GLY A 4 -5.87 17.84 12.32
N SER A 5 -5.50 18.67 11.35
CA SER A 5 -5.74 18.39 9.93
C SER A 5 -4.60 17.61 9.28
N TYR A 6 -4.34 16.38 9.74
CA TYR A 6 -3.72 15.39 8.86
C TYR A 6 -4.86 14.60 8.21
N ASN A 7 -5.31 15.06 7.03
CA ASN A 7 -6.41 14.43 6.27
C ASN A 7 -5.95 13.22 5.45
N TRP A 8 -4.78 12.65 5.78
CA TRP A 8 -4.16 11.54 5.07
C TRP A 8 -3.51 10.59 6.08
N GLY A 9 -3.36 9.33 5.70
CA GLY A 9 -2.84 8.29 6.56
C GLY A 9 -3.49 6.93 6.31
N VAL A 10 -3.04 5.94 7.07
CA VAL A 10 -3.57 4.58 7.07
C VAL A 10 -4.86 4.56 7.89
N TRP A 11 -5.88 3.91 7.34
CA TRP A 11 -7.13 3.58 8.05
C TRP A 11 -7.14 2.12 8.48
N ASN A 12 -6.70 1.23 7.60
CA ASN A 12 -6.61 -0.21 7.85
C ASN A 12 -5.45 -0.79 7.03
N CYS A 13 -4.66 -1.66 7.64
CA CYS A 13 -3.59 -2.38 6.96
C CYS A 13 -3.46 -3.76 7.61
N ARG A 14 -3.58 -4.82 6.80
CA ARG A 14 -3.45 -6.20 7.28
C ARG A 14 -2.39 -6.91 6.45
N VAL A 15 -1.39 -7.42 7.13
CA VAL A 15 -0.31 -8.22 6.55
C VAL A 15 -0.72 -9.69 6.56
N LYS A 16 -0.34 -10.41 5.51
CA LYS A 16 -0.48 -11.86 5.45
C LYS A 16 0.63 -12.52 6.26
N GLU A 17 0.35 -12.83 7.52
CA GLU A 17 1.32 -13.33 8.52
C GLU A 17 2.18 -14.50 8.02
N HIS A 18 1.61 -15.41 7.24
CA HIS A 18 2.35 -16.55 6.71
C HIS A 18 3.45 -16.17 5.70
N ALA A 19 3.31 -15.04 5.00
CA ALA A 19 4.31 -14.55 4.05
C ALA A 19 5.57 -14.02 4.76
N LEU A 20 5.42 -13.50 5.98
CA LEU A 20 6.56 -13.01 6.77
C LEU A 20 7.58 -14.12 7.05
N LYS A 21 7.10 -15.35 7.27
CA LYS A 21 7.94 -16.54 7.50
C LYS A 21 8.83 -16.91 6.32
N THR A 22 8.51 -16.42 5.12
CA THR A 22 9.25 -16.72 3.88
C THR A 22 10.07 -15.54 3.38
N GLY A 23 10.19 -14.46 4.17
CA GLY A 23 10.96 -13.27 3.78
C GLY A 23 10.18 -12.29 2.90
N LEU A 24 8.86 -12.45 2.83
CA LEU A 24 7.97 -11.62 2.01
C LEU A 24 7.06 -10.77 2.89
N ILE A 25 6.72 -9.57 2.42
CA ILE A 25 5.62 -8.76 2.93
C ILE A 25 4.54 -8.74 1.86
N GLU A 26 3.42 -9.35 2.20
CA GLU A 26 2.19 -9.37 1.42
C GLU A 26 1.06 -8.76 2.26
N LEU A 27 0.15 -8.04 1.61
CA LEU A 27 -1.01 -7.45 2.29
C LEU A 27 -2.27 -8.24 1.93
N ASP A 28 -3.11 -8.51 2.92
CA ASP A 28 -4.49 -8.98 2.70
C ASP A 28 -5.39 -7.78 2.34
N ASN A 29 -5.16 -6.63 2.98
CA ASN A 29 -5.93 -5.41 2.79
C ASN A 29 -5.10 -4.15 3.12
N LEU A 30 -5.36 -3.06 2.41
CA LEU A 30 -4.84 -1.72 2.71
C LEU A 30 -5.89 -0.68 2.34
N GLN A 31 -6.31 0.12 3.33
CA GLN A 31 -7.14 1.29 3.16
C GLN A 31 -6.39 2.50 3.69
N ALA A 32 -6.12 3.47 2.83
CA ALA A 32 -5.34 4.64 3.17
C ALA A 32 -5.65 5.83 2.27
N ILE A 33 -5.33 7.03 2.75
CA ILE A 33 -5.29 8.25 1.94
C ILE A 33 -3.83 8.70 1.87
N LEU A 34 -3.30 8.87 0.68
CA LEU A 34 -1.96 9.39 0.45
C LEU A 34 -1.87 10.90 0.76
N PRO A 35 -0.66 11.46 0.99
CA PRO A 35 -0.48 12.89 1.20
C PRO A 35 -1.05 13.81 0.10
N ASP A 36 -1.20 13.31 -1.14
CA ASP A 36 -1.83 14.03 -2.25
C ASP A 36 -3.33 13.74 -2.40
N MET A 37 -3.95 13.18 -1.35
CA MET A 37 -5.37 12.85 -1.22
C MET A 37 -5.86 11.71 -2.11
N THR A 38 -4.95 10.95 -2.71
CA THR A 38 -5.30 9.72 -3.43
C THR A 38 -5.77 8.65 -2.46
N LEU A 39 -6.94 8.09 -2.72
CA LEU A 39 -7.47 6.94 -1.98
C LEU A 39 -6.78 5.66 -2.46
N ILE A 40 -6.36 4.85 -1.51
CA ILE A 40 -6.00 3.45 -1.70
C ILE A 40 -7.07 2.62 -1.01
N ASP A 41 -7.73 1.75 -1.78
CA ASP A 41 -8.64 0.71 -1.28
C ASP A 41 -8.27 -0.61 -1.94
N PHE A 42 -7.32 -1.31 -1.33
CA PHE A 42 -6.77 -2.56 -1.84
C PHE A 42 -7.29 -3.74 -1.02
N SER A 43 -7.75 -4.78 -1.71
CA SER A 43 -8.06 -6.09 -1.14
C SER A 43 -7.45 -7.19 -2.02
N ALA A 44 -6.78 -8.17 -1.40
CA ALA A 44 -6.18 -9.30 -2.11
C ALA A 44 -7.22 -10.19 -2.82
N THR A 45 -8.51 -10.04 -2.51
CA THR A 45 -9.61 -10.76 -3.18
C THR A 45 -10.04 -10.13 -4.50
N THR A 46 -9.75 -8.84 -4.71
CA THR A 46 -10.25 -8.07 -5.86
C THR A 46 -9.12 -7.42 -6.66
N SER A 47 -7.90 -7.40 -6.13
CA SER A 47 -6.79 -6.68 -6.71
C SER A 47 -5.48 -7.38 -6.42
N PHE A 48 -4.48 -7.14 -7.26
CA PHE A 48 -3.14 -7.67 -7.10
C PHE A 48 -2.15 -6.57 -6.71
N LEU A 49 -1.29 -6.88 -5.74
CA LEU A 49 -0.15 -6.05 -5.37
C LEU A 49 1.07 -6.96 -5.24
N SER A 50 2.17 -6.58 -5.89
CA SER A 50 3.40 -7.38 -5.89
C SER A 50 3.97 -7.53 -4.46
N PRO A 51 4.26 -8.77 -4.00
CA PRO A 51 4.92 -8.99 -2.72
C PRO A 51 6.27 -8.28 -2.62
N LEU A 52 6.57 -7.70 -1.46
CA LEU A 52 7.90 -7.15 -1.19
C LEU A 52 8.80 -8.21 -0.58
N LYS A 53 9.83 -8.62 -1.33
CA LYS A 53 10.91 -9.46 -0.78
C LYS A 53 11.89 -8.62 0.01
N VAL A 54 12.10 -8.98 1.27
CA VAL A 54 13.02 -8.27 2.18
C VAL A 54 14.33 -9.04 2.28
N LYS A 55 15.46 -8.33 2.24
CA LYS A 55 16.79 -8.94 2.33
C LYS A 55 17.09 -9.36 3.78
N LYS A 56 17.74 -10.52 3.96
CA LYS A 56 18.31 -10.92 5.26
C LYS A 56 19.24 -9.84 5.82
N GLY A 57 19.18 -9.61 7.14
CA GLY A 57 19.93 -8.55 7.82
C GLY A 57 19.35 -7.14 7.65
N THR A 58 18.14 -7.00 7.09
CA THR A 58 17.40 -5.73 7.15
C THR A 58 16.89 -5.52 8.57
N GLU A 59 17.12 -4.33 9.14
CA GLU A 59 16.71 -3.98 10.50
C GLU A 59 16.19 -2.54 10.54
N ASN A 60 15.30 -2.24 11.48
CA ASN A 60 14.78 -0.90 11.76
C ASN A 60 14.41 -0.10 10.49
N THR A 61 13.70 -0.74 9.57
CA THR A 61 13.43 -0.22 8.21
C THR A 61 11.95 -0.05 7.97
N LEU A 62 11.54 1.12 7.51
CA LEU A 62 10.16 1.39 7.12
C LEU A 62 9.77 0.60 5.87
N VAL A 63 8.54 0.09 5.89
CA VAL A 63 7.87 -0.43 4.71
C VAL A 63 6.84 0.60 4.30
N LYS A 64 6.95 1.05 3.06
CA LYS A 64 6.15 2.13 2.49
C LYS A 64 5.34 1.59 1.35
N VAL A 65 4.09 2.06 1.26
CA VAL A 65 3.40 2.07 -0.02
C VAL A 65 3.92 3.25 -0.83
N ILE A 66 4.17 3.05 -2.11
CA ILE A 66 4.60 4.10 -3.03
C ILE A 66 3.69 4.13 -4.25
N VAL A 67 3.48 5.34 -4.78
CA VAL A 67 2.73 5.59 -6.01
C VAL A 67 3.48 6.65 -6.83
N PRO A 68 3.71 6.45 -8.15
CA PRO A 68 4.38 7.44 -8.97
C PRO A 68 3.66 8.80 -8.95
N LEU A 69 4.43 9.89 -8.88
CA LEU A 69 3.89 11.25 -8.93
C LEU A 69 3.15 11.53 -10.25
N SER A 70 2.01 12.22 -10.16
CA SER A 70 1.40 12.84 -11.34
C SER A 70 2.26 14.00 -11.83
N LYS A 71 2.70 13.97 -13.09
CA LYS A 71 3.26 15.15 -13.76
C LYS A 71 2.42 15.47 -14.98
N VAL A 72 2.02 16.73 -15.13
CA VAL A 72 1.17 17.22 -16.23
C VAL A 72 1.78 16.94 -17.60
N SER A 73 3.11 16.89 -17.71
CA SER A 73 3.84 16.64 -18.95
C SER A 73 4.16 15.17 -19.23
N SER A 74 3.70 14.22 -18.40
CA SER A 74 3.99 12.79 -18.57
C SER A 74 2.75 11.97 -18.82
N LYS A 75 2.91 10.86 -19.57
CA LYS A 75 1.90 9.82 -19.72
C LYS A 75 1.47 9.31 -18.33
N MET A 76 0.18 9.42 -18.00
CA MET A 76 -0.35 9.06 -16.68
C MET A 76 -0.81 7.61 -16.56
N ILE A 77 -1.13 6.97 -17.69
CA ILE A 77 -1.58 5.57 -17.77
C ILE A 77 -0.63 4.83 -18.71
N ALA A 78 -0.02 3.74 -18.28
CA ALA A 78 0.79 2.86 -19.13
C ALA A 78 0.22 1.44 -19.18
N ASP A 79 0.51 0.72 -20.25
CA ASP A 79 0.32 -0.72 -20.26
C ASP A 79 1.38 -1.39 -19.35
N PRO A 80 1.03 -2.44 -18.58
CA PRO A 80 1.99 -3.18 -17.74
C PRO A 80 3.23 -3.72 -18.49
N SER A 81 3.15 -3.91 -19.81
CA SER A 81 4.26 -4.35 -20.66
C SER A 81 5.25 -3.23 -21.01
N GLU A 82 4.87 -1.97 -20.78
CA GLU A 82 5.74 -0.82 -21.01
C GLU A 82 6.76 -0.65 -19.88
N THR A 83 7.95 -0.14 -20.21
CA THR A 83 8.97 0.24 -19.22
C THR A 83 8.70 1.61 -18.57
N THR A 84 7.68 2.32 -19.04
CA THR A 84 7.33 3.66 -18.56
C THR A 84 6.68 3.56 -17.18
N VAL A 85 7.35 4.09 -16.16
CA VAL A 85 6.74 4.28 -14.84
C VAL A 85 5.67 5.36 -14.96
N SER A 86 4.42 4.99 -14.70
CA SER A 86 3.28 5.89 -14.70
C SER A 86 2.39 5.63 -13.49
N ARG A 87 1.58 6.63 -13.13
CA ARG A 87 0.77 6.61 -11.92
C ARG A 87 -0.34 5.56 -11.97
N TYR A 88 -0.84 5.26 -13.15
CA TYR A 88 -1.87 4.28 -13.37
C TYR A 88 -1.42 3.24 -14.39
N LEU A 89 -1.87 2.01 -14.23
CA LEU A 89 -1.68 0.94 -15.19
C LEU A 89 -3.01 0.57 -15.83
N LEU A 90 -2.99 0.18 -17.11
CA LEU A 90 -4.14 -0.47 -17.73
C LEU A 90 -4.38 -1.82 -17.05
N GLN A 91 -5.63 -2.06 -16.66
CA GLN A 91 -6.10 -3.31 -16.09
C GLN A 91 -7.39 -3.72 -16.78
N ASP A 92 -7.45 -4.95 -17.26
CA ASP A 92 -8.69 -5.57 -17.72
C ASP A 92 -9.52 -5.98 -16.49
N LEU A 93 -10.81 -5.62 -16.50
CA LEU A 93 -11.76 -5.90 -15.44
C LEU A 93 -13.01 -6.50 -16.06
N ASP A 94 -13.32 -7.73 -15.66
CA ASP A 94 -14.58 -8.37 -16.01
C ASP A 94 -15.69 -7.82 -15.11
N VAL A 95 -16.74 -7.28 -15.72
CA VAL A 95 -17.88 -6.66 -15.05
C VAL A 95 -19.17 -7.30 -15.53
N ILE A 96 -20.16 -7.35 -14.65
CA ILE A 96 -21.51 -7.83 -14.96
C ILE A 96 -22.47 -6.63 -14.94
N ASP A 97 -23.45 -6.62 -15.83
CA ASP A 97 -24.50 -5.60 -15.81
C ASP A 97 -25.32 -5.71 -14.50
N ASN A 98 -25.36 -4.61 -13.74
CA ASN A 98 -26.11 -4.54 -12.48
C ASN A 98 -27.65 -4.53 -12.67
N LEU A 99 -28.15 -4.22 -13.86
CA LEU A 99 -29.59 -4.23 -14.17
C LEU A 99 -30.08 -5.65 -14.46
N THR A 100 -29.38 -6.38 -15.31
CA THR A 100 -29.79 -7.72 -15.76
C THR A 100 -29.19 -8.84 -14.91
N GLY A 101 -28.03 -8.60 -14.28
CA GLY A 101 -27.24 -9.62 -13.59
C GLY A 101 -26.74 -10.72 -14.52
N GLN A 102 -26.75 -10.47 -15.83
CA GLN A 102 -26.35 -11.36 -16.90
C GLN A 102 -25.34 -10.64 -17.80
N ASP A 103 -24.64 -11.42 -18.61
CA ASP A 103 -23.64 -10.95 -19.59
C ASP A 103 -22.40 -10.29 -18.93
N GLU A 104 -21.32 -11.08 -18.84
CA GLU A 104 -20.00 -10.61 -18.40
C GLU A 104 -19.28 -9.94 -19.57
N GLU A 105 -18.81 -8.71 -19.36
CA GLU A 105 -18.02 -7.95 -20.32
C GLU A 105 -16.67 -7.55 -19.71
N THR A 106 -15.61 -7.63 -20.51
CA THR A 106 -14.29 -7.13 -20.11
C THR A 106 -14.13 -5.67 -20.51
N ILE A 107 -13.85 -4.80 -19.54
CA ILE A 107 -13.52 -3.40 -19.76
C ILE A 107 -12.08 -3.09 -19.34
N GLN A 108 -11.48 -2.05 -19.91
CA GLN A 108 -10.17 -1.57 -19.47
C GLN A 108 -10.33 -0.39 -18.51
N VAL A 109 -9.72 -0.49 -17.34
CA VAL A 109 -9.72 0.55 -16.32
C VAL A 109 -8.29 1.05 -16.04
N ALA A 110 -8.17 2.29 -15.58
CA ALA A 110 -6.93 2.84 -15.06
C ALA A 110 -6.80 2.48 -13.58
N SER A 111 -5.97 1.49 -13.27
CA SER A 111 -5.73 1.02 -11.90
C SER A 111 -4.53 1.74 -11.29
N LEU A 112 -4.58 2.07 -10.00
CA LEU A 112 -3.50 2.80 -9.34
C LEU A 112 -2.23 1.92 -9.28
N ASN A 113 -1.10 2.44 -9.73
CA ASN A 113 0.18 1.74 -9.68
C ASN A 113 0.77 1.80 -8.26
N ILE A 114 0.35 0.86 -7.42
CA ILE A 114 0.75 0.76 -6.02
C ILE A 114 1.87 -0.28 -5.89
N GLU A 115 2.97 0.11 -5.26
CA GLU A 115 4.08 -0.79 -4.94
C GLU A 115 4.46 -0.72 -3.45
N LEU A 116 5.10 -1.80 -2.96
CA LEU A 116 5.73 -1.83 -1.64
C LEU A 116 7.24 -1.64 -1.76
N LYS A 117 7.82 -0.83 -0.86
CA LYS A 117 9.28 -0.67 -0.71
C LYS A 117 9.70 -0.67 0.74
N SER A 118 10.83 -1.32 1.03
CA SER A 118 11.54 -1.19 2.31
C SER A 118 12.65 -0.17 2.17
N SER A 119 12.49 1.02 2.75
CA SER A 119 13.54 2.06 2.79
C SER A 119 13.18 3.13 3.82
N ASN A 120 14.19 3.66 4.52
CA ASN A 120 14.04 4.85 5.36
C ASN A 120 14.27 6.15 4.57
N GLU A 121 14.94 6.08 3.41
CA GLU A 121 15.20 7.21 2.55
C GLU A 121 13.96 7.59 1.74
N GLN A 122 13.88 8.86 1.34
CA GLN A 122 12.84 9.36 0.46
C GLN A 122 13.12 8.94 -0.99
N LEU A 123 12.10 8.46 -1.69
CA LEU A 123 12.15 8.09 -3.09
C LEU A 123 11.70 9.27 -3.95
N THR A 124 12.65 9.88 -4.66
CA THR A 124 12.34 10.93 -5.63
C THR A 124 11.43 10.37 -6.73
N GLY A 125 10.37 11.10 -7.07
CA GLY A 125 9.43 10.71 -8.12
C GLY A 125 8.18 9.98 -7.65
N TYR A 126 8.06 9.73 -6.34
CA TYR A 126 6.94 8.98 -5.76
C TYR A 126 6.25 9.77 -4.64
N ILE A 127 4.97 9.52 -4.47
CA ILE A 127 4.27 9.75 -3.20
C ILE A 127 4.50 8.50 -2.34
N GLU A 128 4.79 8.71 -1.08
CA GLU A 128 5.12 7.65 -0.13
C GLU A 128 4.18 7.71 1.08
N LEU A 129 3.74 6.56 1.56
CA LEU A 129 3.08 6.43 2.86
C LEU A 129 3.70 5.24 3.60
N PRO A 130 4.45 5.47 4.69
CA PRO A 130 4.89 4.41 5.59
C PRO A 130 3.69 3.68 6.20
N ILE A 131 3.63 2.36 6.05
CA ILE A 131 2.51 1.53 6.52
C ILE A 131 2.91 0.56 7.62
N LEU A 132 4.17 0.11 7.64
CA LEU A 132 4.71 -0.84 8.62
C LEU A 132 6.18 -0.50 8.88
N LYS A 133 6.76 -1.16 9.88
CA LYS A 133 8.20 -1.11 10.14
C LYS A 133 8.73 -2.50 10.43
N ILE A 134 9.81 -2.86 9.75
CA ILE A 134 10.59 -4.06 10.01
C ILE A 134 11.45 -3.78 11.24
N LYS A 135 11.32 -4.63 12.26
CA LYS A 135 12.23 -4.65 13.40
C LYS A 135 13.56 -5.26 12.98
N GLU A 136 13.50 -6.48 12.46
CA GLU A 136 14.65 -7.24 11.96
C GLU A 136 14.20 -8.32 10.97
N VAL A 137 15.13 -8.88 10.22
CA VAL A 137 14.95 -10.12 9.43
C VAL A 137 15.87 -11.17 10.00
N SER A 138 15.30 -12.25 10.52
CA SER A 138 16.04 -13.31 11.22
C SER A 138 17.07 -14.00 10.31
N THR A 139 17.98 -14.77 10.91
CA THR A 139 18.97 -15.57 10.17
C THR A 139 18.33 -16.57 9.21
N GLU A 140 17.17 -17.11 9.58
CA GLU A 140 16.37 -18.01 8.75
C GLU A 140 15.69 -17.26 7.60
N GLY A 141 15.51 -15.94 7.73
CA GLY A 141 14.93 -15.07 6.71
C GLY A 141 13.48 -14.65 7.00
N GLU A 142 12.99 -14.91 8.21
CA GLU A 142 11.68 -14.46 8.66
C GLU A 142 11.70 -12.94 8.91
N VAL A 143 10.71 -12.24 8.37
CA VAL A 143 10.53 -10.80 8.62
C VAL A 143 9.81 -10.61 9.94
N ILE A 144 10.43 -9.93 10.88
CA ILE A 144 9.83 -9.57 12.17
C ILE A 144 9.43 -8.10 12.11
N LEU A 145 8.14 -7.84 12.25
CA LEU A 145 7.60 -6.48 12.28
C LEU A 145 7.75 -5.85 13.67
N ASP A 146 7.84 -4.53 13.70
CA ASP A 146 7.87 -3.73 14.92
C ASP A 146 6.43 -3.39 15.34
N ASP A 147 5.85 -4.19 16.24
CA ASP A 147 4.46 -4.00 16.74
C ASP A 147 4.25 -2.68 17.50
N SER A 148 5.33 -1.97 17.87
CA SER A 148 5.25 -0.67 18.53
C SER A 148 5.17 0.50 17.54
N TYR A 149 5.38 0.22 16.25
CA TYR A 149 5.32 1.24 15.22
C TYR A 149 3.88 1.64 14.90
N VAL A 150 3.63 2.94 14.91
CA VAL A 150 2.35 3.54 14.53
C VAL A 150 2.56 4.32 13.22
N PRO A 151 1.92 3.93 12.10
CA PRO A 151 2.00 4.69 10.86
C PRO A 151 1.28 6.05 10.99
N PRO A 152 1.43 6.98 10.04
CA PRO A 152 0.54 8.15 9.95
C PRO A 152 -0.92 7.67 9.85
N LEU A 153 -1.78 8.05 10.80
CA LEU A 153 -3.16 7.58 10.89
C LEU A 153 -4.14 8.63 10.39
N LEU A 154 -5.13 8.21 9.61
CA LEU A 154 -6.23 9.06 9.18
C LEU A 154 -7.22 9.37 10.33
N ASN A 155 -7.33 8.47 11.30
CA ASN A 155 -8.15 8.64 12.49
C ASN A 155 -7.50 7.95 13.70
N LEU A 156 -7.19 8.73 14.74
CA LEU A 156 -6.49 8.28 15.95
C LEU A 156 -7.26 7.22 16.76
N LEU A 157 -8.58 7.12 16.58
CA LEU A 157 -9.45 6.23 17.37
C LEU A 157 -9.44 4.76 16.94
N ASN A 158 -8.77 4.41 15.83
CA ASN A 158 -8.83 3.06 15.26
C ASN A 158 -7.58 2.21 15.49
N ASP A 159 -6.56 2.75 16.17
CA ASP A 159 -5.29 2.05 16.41
C ASP A 159 -5.21 1.45 17.82
N LYS A 160 -4.89 0.15 17.90
CA LYS A 160 -4.83 -0.60 19.16
C LYS A 160 -3.72 -0.11 20.10
N VAL A 161 -2.59 0.34 19.56
CA VAL A 161 -1.45 0.85 20.33
C VAL A 161 -1.83 2.21 20.93
N MET A 162 -2.41 3.10 20.13
CA MET A 162 -2.84 4.43 20.59
C MET A 162 -4.02 4.37 21.57
N THR A 163 -4.95 3.42 21.40
CA THR A 163 -6.02 3.18 22.37
C THR A 163 -5.47 2.75 23.74
N GLY A 164 -4.32 2.07 23.77
CA GLY A 164 -3.62 1.70 25.00
C GLY A 164 -3.04 2.90 25.76
N TYR A 165 -2.65 3.97 25.06
CA TYR A 165 -2.12 5.20 25.65
C TYR A 165 -3.19 6.23 26.04
N LEU A 166 -4.45 6.04 25.62
CA LEU A 166 -5.57 6.93 25.91
C LEU A 166 -6.40 6.51 27.15
N ARG A 167 -5.88 5.60 27.97
CA ARG A 167 -6.49 5.15 29.24
C ARG A 167 -5.73 5.65 30.45
#